data_AF-A0A2I0JMQ4-F1
#
_entry.id   AF-A0A2I0JMQ4-F1
#
_cell.length_a   1.000
_cell.length_b   1.000
_cell.length_c   1.000
_cell.angle_alpha   90.00
_cell.angle_beta   90.00
_cell.angle_gamma   90.00
#
_symmetry.space_group_name_H-M   'P 1'
#
loop_
_entity.id
_entity.type
_entity.pdbx_description
1 polymer ?
#
loop_
_entity_poly.entity_id
_entity_poly.type
_entity_poly.pdbx_seq_one_letter_code
_entity_poly.pdbx_strand_id
1 'polypeptide(L)'
;MKYDNQWRHYLMMLLVISSAAAASEVGSGNVHIPTTLEGPFEPVTRRFDPALRRGSDDLPMDHPRLKKKVTGMTPEQVALALSAAPTSVWVSWITGDAQIGSDVKPLDPSSVASEVWYGKASGNYTSTQKGVAAVYDQLYPFEGLQNYTSGIIHHVKLE
;
A
#
# COMPACT_ATOMS: atom_id res chain seq x y z
N MET A 1 -50.23 36.55 52.82
CA MET A 1 -51.51 36.89 52.16
C MET A 1 -51.20 37.65 50.88
N LYS A 2 -51.64 37.10 49.74
CA LYS A 2 -51.79 37.70 48.40
C LYS A 2 -50.53 37.92 47.52
N TYR A 3 -50.46 37.09 46.45
CA TYR A 3 -50.30 37.40 45.00
C TYR A 3 -49.97 38.87 44.64
N ASP A 4 -49.23 39.25 43.60
CA ASP A 4 -49.24 38.71 42.24
C ASP A 4 -48.19 39.44 41.37
N ASN A 5 -47.64 38.70 40.40
CA ASN A 5 -47.25 39.08 39.04
C ASN A 5 -47.26 40.58 38.60
N GLN A 6 -46.07 41.13 38.33
CA GLN A 6 -45.88 42.16 37.29
C GLN A 6 -44.82 41.75 36.26
N TRP A 7 -45.15 40.69 35.52
CA TRP A 7 -44.45 40.19 34.33
C TRP A 7 -44.81 40.96 33.05
N ARG A 8 -44.99 42.29 33.08
CA ARG A 8 -45.58 43.00 31.93
C ARG A 8 -44.85 44.22 31.36
N HIS A 9 -43.65 44.58 31.82
CA HIS A 9 -42.98 45.79 31.29
C HIS A 9 -41.52 45.66 30.85
N TYR A 10 -40.94 44.46 30.85
CA TYR A 10 -39.66 44.21 30.15
C TYR A 10 -39.73 43.02 29.20
N LEU A 11 -40.92 42.81 28.62
CA LEU A 11 -41.07 42.18 27.32
C LEU A 11 -40.85 43.27 26.26
N MET A 12 -39.59 43.63 26.00
CA MET A 12 -39.08 44.28 24.78
C MET A 12 -37.69 44.87 25.06
N MET A 13 -36.71 44.01 25.27
CA MET A 13 -35.38 44.33 24.78
C MET A 13 -34.90 43.10 24.01
N LEU A 14 -35.24 43.13 22.73
CA LEU A 14 -34.91 42.14 21.74
C LEU A 14 -33.42 41.82 21.79
N LEU A 15 -33.15 40.56 22.12
CA LEU A 15 -31.91 39.87 21.88
C LEU A 15 -31.67 39.86 20.37
N VAL A 16 -30.93 40.85 19.86
CA VAL A 16 -30.41 40.83 18.48
C VAL A 16 -29.22 39.87 18.47
N ILE A 17 -29.52 38.57 18.46
CA ILE A 17 -28.57 37.56 18.00
C ILE A 17 -28.48 37.76 16.49
N SER A 18 -27.45 38.48 16.03
CA SER A 18 -27.05 38.40 14.63
C SER A 18 -26.38 37.04 14.42
N SER A 19 -27.19 36.02 14.18
CA SER A 19 -26.74 34.79 13.56
C SER A 19 -26.54 35.11 12.08
N ALA A 20 -25.30 35.39 11.68
CA ALA A 20 -24.91 35.24 10.28
C ALA A 20 -24.97 33.74 9.97
N ALA A 21 -26.15 33.28 9.57
CA ALA A 21 -26.30 32.01 8.90
C ALA A 21 -25.43 32.09 7.64
N ALA A 22 -24.33 31.34 7.62
CA ALA A 22 -23.63 31.05 6.39
C ALA A 22 -24.65 30.33 5.49
N ALA A 23 -25.26 31.08 4.58
CA ALA A 23 -26.09 30.54 3.54
C ALA A 23 -25.23 29.55 2.76
N SER A 24 -25.53 28.26 2.88
CA SER A 24 -25.05 27.27 1.93
C SER A 24 -25.74 27.60 0.60
N GLU A 25 -25.02 28.29 -0.28
CA GLU A 25 -25.40 28.39 -1.69
C GLU A 25 -25.36 26.98 -2.28
N VAL A 26 -26.50 26.30 -2.27
CA VAL A 26 -26.74 25.19 -3.20
C VAL A 26 -27.17 25.83 -4.51
N GLY A 27 -26.21 26.48 -5.16
CA GLY A 27 -26.35 26.92 -6.54
C GLY A 27 -26.33 25.70 -7.45
N SER A 28 -27.41 25.50 -8.20
CA SER A 28 -27.47 24.63 -9.38
C SER A 28 -26.59 25.20 -10.49
N GLY A 29 -25.28 25.30 -10.24
CA GLY A 29 -24.28 25.69 -11.22
C GLY A 29 -23.73 24.45 -11.89
N ASN A 30 -23.47 24.55 -13.20
CA ASN A 30 -22.69 23.56 -13.94
C ASN A 30 -21.44 23.20 -13.10
N VAL A 31 -21.34 21.97 -12.60
CA VAL A 31 -20.21 21.55 -11.77
C VAL A 31 -19.02 21.41 -12.69
N HIS A 32 -18.34 22.54 -12.90
CA HIS A 32 -17.10 22.59 -13.65
C HIS A 32 -16.02 21.90 -12.83
N ILE A 33 -15.59 20.73 -13.27
CA ILE A 33 -14.43 20.05 -12.69
C ILE A 33 -13.20 20.65 -13.36
N PRO A 34 -12.36 21.37 -12.60
CA PRO A 34 -11.20 22.05 -13.17
C PRO A 34 -10.24 21.05 -13.80
N THR A 35 -9.70 21.39 -14.97
CA THR A 35 -8.70 20.58 -15.68
C THR A 35 -7.39 21.32 -15.82
N THR A 36 -6.27 20.60 -15.93
CA THR A 36 -4.96 21.23 -16.10
C THR A 36 -4.81 22.06 -17.38
N LEU A 37 -5.78 21.98 -18.31
CA LEU A 37 -5.87 22.84 -19.49
C LEU A 37 -6.10 24.32 -19.11
N GLU A 38 -6.75 24.57 -17.96
CA GLU A 38 -7.07 25.91 -17.46
C GLU A 38 -5.89 26.59 -16.74
N GLY A 39 -4.76 25.88 -16.60
CA GLY A 39 -3.57 26.37 -15.91
C GLY A 39 -3.51 25.92 -14.44
N PRO A 40 -2.61 26.51 -13.64
CA PRO A 40 -2.49 26.19 -12.24
C PRO A 40 -3.73 26.64 -11.46
N PHE A 41 -4.12 25.85 -10.47
CA PHE A 41 -5.17 26.21 -9.51
C PHE A 41 -4.56 26.92 -8.30
N GLU A 42 -5.39 27.74 -7.66
CA GLU A 42 -5.03 28.34 -6.37
C GLU A 42 -4.66 27.25 -5.35
N PRO A 43 -3.52 27.36 -4.66
CA PRO A 43 -3.12 26.39 -3.65
C PRO A 43 -4.16 26.24 -2.53
N VAL A 44 -4.61 25.02 -2.28
CA VAL A 44 -5.54 24.71 -1.18
C VAL A 44 -4.82 23.89 -0.11
N THR A 45 -4.79 24.41 1.12
CA THR A 45 -4.34 23.64 2.29
C THR A 45 -5.53 23.07 3.03
N ARG A 46 -5.56 21.74 3.18
CA ARG A 46 -6.53 21.09 4.08
C ARG A 46 -6.02 21.20 5.51
N ARG A 47 -6.90 21.64 6.42
CA ARG A 47 -6.56 21.72 7.85
C ARG A 47 -6.28 20.31 8.38
N PHE A 48 -5.28 20.22 9.26
CA PHE A 48 -4.97 18.98 9.95
C PHE A 48 -6.16 18.55 10.82
N ASP A 49 -6.57 17.29 10.70
CA ASP A 49 -7.58 16.70 11.56
C ASP A 49 -6.93 16.22 12.88
N PRO A 50 -7.21 16.89 14.02
CA PRO A 50 -6.59 16.54 15.29
C PRO A 50 -7.02 15.17 15.84
N ALA A 51 -8.07 14.55 15.28
CA ALA A 51 -8.52 13.21 15.66
C ALA A 51 -7.74 12.08 14.97
N LEU A 52 -6.84 12.41 14.02
CA LEU A 52 -6.04 11.40 13.33
C LEU A 52 -5.14 10.62 14.29
N ARG A 53 -5.12 9.30 14.12
CA ARG A 53 -4.23 8.41 14.87
C ARG A 53 -2.76 8.78 14.60
N ARG A 54 -1.94 8.70 15.65
CA ARG A 54 -0.49 8.77 15.52
C ARG A 54 0.07 7.40 15.14
N GLY A 55 0.81 7.34 14.04
CA GLY A 55 1.47 6.12 13.57
C GLY A 55 0.53 5.10 12.94
N SER A 56 1.12 3.98 12.52
CA SER A 56 0.45 2.80 11.98
C SER A 56 0.96 1.55 12.71
N ASP A 57 0.13 0.53 12.81
CA ASP A 57 0.53 -0.76 13.38
C ASP A 57 0.93 -1.68 12.23
N ASP A 58 2.09 -2.32 12.36
CA ASP A 58 2.50 -3.35 11.42
C ASP A 58 1.62 -4.59 11.56
N LEU A 59 1.50 -5.33 10.46
CA LEU A 59 0.83 -6.63 10.52
C LEU A 59 1.66 -7.60 11.37
N PRO A 60 1.03 -8.37 12.28
CA PRO A 60 1.75 -9.35 13.06
C PRO A 60 2.27 -10.47 12.14
N MET A 61 3.43 -11.04 12.48
CA MET A 61 4.09 -12.04 11.62
C MET A 61 3.27 -13.32 11.40
N ASP A 62 2.33 -13.62 12.31
CA ASP A 62 1.41 -14.76 12.19
C ASP A 62 0.12 -14.43 11.41
N HIS A 63 0.01 -13.21 10.86
CA HIS A 63 -1.12 -12.81 10.04
C HIS A 63 -1.24 -13.77 8.83
N PRO A 64 -2.43 -14.29 8.50
CA PRO A 64 -2.64 -15.23 7.38
C PRO A 64 -2.20 -14.76 5.97
N ARG A 65 -1.84 -13.48 5.83
CA ARG A 65 -1.35 -12.88 4.58
C ARG A 65 0.17 -12.94 4.47
N LEU A 66 0.87 -13.00 5.61
CA LEU A 66 2.32 -13.11 5.70
C LEU A 66 2.78 -14.56 5.89
N LYS A 67 1.89 -15.42 6.40
CA LYS A 67 2.17 -16.85 6.54
C LYS A 67 2.51 -17.47 5.19
N LYS A 68 3.61 -18.22 5.15
CA LYS A 68 3.99 -19.07 4.02
C LYS A 68 2.88 -20.08 3.73
N LYS A 69 2.47 -20.15 2.46
CA LYS A 69 1.38 -21.03 1.99
C LYS A 69 1.86 -22.21 1.15
N VAL A 70 3.16 -22.27 0.91
CA VAL A 70 3.80 -23.22 0.00
C VAL A 70 4.91 -23.97 0.73
N THR A 71 5.39 -25.08 0.18
CA THR A 71 6.36 -25.97 0.85
C THR A 71 7.49 -26.36 -0.09
N GLY A 72 8.71 -26.48 0.43
CA GLY A 72 9.88 -26.82 -0.38
C GLY A 72 10.25 -25.72 -1.38
N MET A 73 10.60 -26.12 -2.60
CA MET A 73 11.08 -25.21 -3.67
C MET A 73 9.95 -24.70 -4.59
N THR A 74 8.70 -24.75 -4.14
CA THR A 74 7.57 -24.19 -4.89
C THR A 74 7.61 -22.66 -4.87
N PRO A 75 7.28 -21.97 -5.99
CA PRO A 75 7.27 -20.51 -6.05
C PRO A 75 6.37 -19.83 -5.02
N GLU A 76 6.87 -18.75 -4.41
CA GLU A 76 6.11 -17.79 -3.62
C GLU A 76 6.51 -16.35 -3.97
N GLN A 77 5.78 -15.37 -3.43
CA GLN A 77 6.08 -13.94 -3.62
C GLN A 77 6.18 -13.55 -5.11
N VAL A 78 5.32 -14.15 -5.93
CA VAL A 78 5.29 -13.94 -7.38
C VAL A 78 4.93 -12.48 -7.68
N ALA A 79 5.79 -11.81 -8.44
CA ALA A 79 5.64 -10.41 -8.82
C ALA A 79 5.91 -10.24 -10.32
N LEU A 80 5.18 -9.29 -10.92
CA LEU A 80 5.36 -8.88 -12.31
C LEU A 80 5.86 -7.43 -12.34
N ALA A 81 6.79 -7.13 -13.24
CA ALA A 81 7.28 -5.79 -13.46
C ALA A 81 7.39 -5.48 -14.96
N LEU A 82 7.08 -4.25 -15.35
CA LEU A 82 7.19 -3.82 -16.75
C LEU A 82 8.66 -3.83 -17.21
N SER A 83 8.86 -4.13 -18.48
CA SER A 83 10.12 -3.90 -19.17
C SER A 83 10.13 -2.51 -19.83
N ALA A 84 11.21 -2.19 -20.54
CA ALA A 84 11.33 -0.95 -21.30
C ALA A 84 10.28 -0.84 -22.43
N ALA A 85 9.88 -1.97 -23.01
CA ALA A 85 8.86 -2.04 -24.05
C ALA A 85 7.58 -2.68 -23.50
N PRO A 86 6.38 -2.23 -23.94
CA PRO A 86 5.10 -2.79 -23.48
C PRO A 86 4.87 -4.23 -23.95
N THR A 87 5.69 -4.73 -24.88
CA THR A 87 5.67 -6.13 -25.32
C THR A 87 6.40 -7.06 -24.37
N SER A 88 7.10 -6.54 -23.34
CA SER A 88 7.96 -7.31 -22.46
C SER A 88 7.65 -7.07 -20.98
N VAL A 89 7.74 -8.13 -20.18
CA VAL A 89 7.48 -8.13 -18.74
C VAL A 89 8.50 -9.01 -18.02
N TRP A 90 8.87 -8.63 -16.82
CA TRP A 90 9.63 -9.46 -15.89
C TRP A 90 8.68 -10.23 -14.98
N VAL A 91 8.94 -11.52 -14.84
CA VAL A 91 8.32 -12.40 -13.85
C VAL A 91 9.37 -12.74 -12.81
N SER A 92 9.07 -12.48 -11.55
CA SER A 92 9.96 -12.74 -10.43
C SER A 92 9.25 -13.51 -9.34
N TRP A 93 9.98 -14.39 -8.64
CA TRP A 93 9.45 -15.15 -7.52
C TRP A 93 10.60 -15.62 -6.63
N ILE A 94 10.27 -16.17 -5.47
CA ILE A 94 11.23 -16.80 -4.55
C ILE A 94 10.91 -18.29 -4.43
N THR A 95 11.94 -19.12 -4.31
CA THR A 95 11.83 -20.54 -3.90
C THR A 95 12.68 -20.81 -2.66
N GLY A 96 12.26 -21.78 -1.86
CA GLY A 96 12.94 -22.12 -0.60
C GLY A 96 12.63 -21.14 0.54
N ASP A 97 13.19 -21.43 1.71
CA ASP A 97 13.02 -20.61 2.91
C ASP A 97 14.21 -19.69 3.11
N ALA A 98 13.92 -18.44 3.49
CA ALA A 98 14.93 -17.57 4.05
C ALA A 98 15.38 -18.10 5.43
N GLN A 99 16.63 -17.83 5.79
CA GLN A 99 17.16 -18.21 7.10
C GLN A 99 17.49 -16.95 7.88
N ILE A 100 17.13 -16.94 9.16
CA ILE A 100 17.47 -15.89 10.11
C ILE A 100 18.17 -16.56 11.29
N GLY A 101 19.33 -16.02 11.69
CA GLY A 101 20.08 -16.54 12.82
C GLY A 101 21.55 -16.18 12.77
N SER A 102 22.35 -16.77 13.67
CA SER A 102 23.80 -16.50 13.75
C SER A 102 24.60 -17.25 12.67
N ASP A 103 24.16 -18.43 12.24
CA ASP A 103 24.85 -19.30 11.26
C ASP A 103 23.97 -19.57 10.03
N VAL A 104 23.67 -18.51 9.27
CA VAL A 104 22.91 -18.63 8.01
C VAL A 104 23.78 -19.21 6.90
N LYS A 105 23.20 -20.08 6.07
CA LYS A 105 23.90 -20.74 4.95
C LYS A 105 23.18 -20.42 3.64
N PRO A 106 23.76 -19.59 2.77
CA PRO A 106 23.13 -19.23 1.51
C PRO A 106 22.80 -20.47 0.68
N LEU A 107 21.61 -20.49 0.09
CA LEU A 107 21.21 -21.53 -0.85
C LEU A 107 22.03 -21.42 -2.14
N ASP A 108 22.23 -22.54 -2.83
CA ASP A 108 22.83 -22.52 -4.17
C ASP A 108 21.77 -22.09 -5.20
N PRO A 109 21.88 -20.91 -5.83
CA PRO A 109 20.89 -20.43 -6.79
C PRO A 109 20.80 -21.29 -8.05
N SER A 110 21.82 -22.12 -8.35
CA SER A 110 21.80 -23.03 -9.49
C SER A 110 21.03 -24.32 -9.24
N SER A 111 20.63 -24.57 -7.98
CA SER A 111 19.91 -25.80 -7.59
C SER A 111 18.45 -25.84 -8.06
N VAL A 112 17.88 -24.70 -8.47
CA VAL A 112 16.49 -24.59 -8.96
C VAL A 112 16.46 -23.77 -10.25
N ALA A 113 15.81 -24.29 -11.28
CA ALA A 113 15.71 -23.60 -12.58
C ALA A 113 14.78 -22.37 -12.53
N SER A 114 15.21 -21.28 -13.16
CA SER A 114 14.36 -20.10 -13.44
C SER A 114 13.71 -20.24 -14.81
N GLU A 115 12.48 -20.77 -14.87
CA GLU A 115 11.76 -20.99 -16.13
C GLU A 115 10.28 -20.57 -16.01
N VAL A 116 9.76 -19.88 -17.02
CA VAL A 116 8.34 -19.48 -17.10
C VAL A 116 7.72 -20.02 -18.38
N TRP A 117 6.66 -20.78 -18.21
CA TRP A 117 5.79 -21.23 -19.28
C TRP A 117 4.61 -20.26 -19.41
N TYR A 118 4.37 -19.73 -20.61
CA TYR A 118 3.34 -18.72 -20.85
C TYR A 118 2.65 -18.91 -22.19
N GLY A 119 1.47 -18.28 -22.30
CA GLY A 119 0.60 -18.37 -23.46
C GLY A 119 -0.63 -17.48 -23.27
N LYS A 120 -1.46 -17.39 -24.31
CA LYS A 120 -2.66 -16.52 -24.31
C LYS A 120 -3.87 -17.14 -23.61
N ALA A 121 -3.81 -18.42 -23.26
CA ALA A 121 -4.90 -19.14 -22.62
C ALA A 121 -4.38 -20.02 -21.47
N SER A 122 -5.16 -20.09 -20.38
CA SER A 122 -4.84 -20.94 -19.23
C SER A 122 -4.77 -22.41 -19.63
N GLY A 123 -3.76 -23.13 -19.14
CA GLY A 123 -3.52 -24.54 -19.50
C GLY A 123 -2.96 -24.76 -20.91
N ASN A 124 -2.78 -23.72 -21.73
CA ASN A 124 -2.15 -23.80 -23.05
C ASN A 124 -0.97 -22.81 -23.13
N TYR A 125 0.16 -23.23 -22.56
CA TYR A 125 1.39 -22.46 -22.50
C TYR A 125 2.37 -22.97 -23.56
N THR A 126 2.36 -22.32 -24.73
CA THR A 126 3.16 -22.73 -25.90
C THR A 126 4.55 -22.10 -25.95
N SER A 127 4.82 -21.12 -25.09
CA SER A 127 6.09 -20.40 -25.03
C SER A 127 6.77 -20.65 -23.69
N THR A 128 8.11 -20.67 -23.70
CA THR A 128 8.92 -20.80 -22.49
C THR A 128 10.06 -19.79 -22.54
N GLN A 129 10.39 -19.22 -21.38
CA GLN A 129 11.58 -18.39 -21.22
C GLN A 129 12.36 -18.80 -19.98
N LYS A 130 13.69 -18.76 -20.10
CA LYS A 130 14.61 -19.00 -19.00
C LYS A 130 15.17 -17.68 -18.50
N GLY A 131 15.52 -17.65 -17.23
CA GLY A 131 16.12 -16.48 -16.61
C GLY A 131 17.28 -16.83 -15.69
N VAL A 132 17.50 -15.94 -14.74
CA VAL A 132 18.60 -16.03 -13.77
C VAL A 132 18.06 -16.23 -12.37
N ALA A 133 18.92 -16.68 -11.48
CA ALA A 133 18.64 -16.85 -10.06
C ALA A 133 19.78 -16.24 -9.23
N ALA A 134 19.43 -15.72 -8.05
CA ALA A 134 20.38 -15.15 -7.12
C ALA A 134 19.91 -15.35 -5.67
N VAL A 135 20.85 -15.19 -4.73
CA VAL A 135 20.59 -15.13 -3.28
C VAL A 135 21.28 -13.88 -2.77
N TYR A 136 20.75 -13.26 -1.73
CA TYR A 136 21.45 -12.17 -1.04
C TYR A 136 21.49 -12.43 0.46
N ASP A 137 22.51 -11.83 1.09
CA ASP A 137 22.75 -11.93 2.51
C ASP A 137 22.72 -10.54 3.16
N GLN A 138 22.26 -10.51 4.40
CA GLN A 138 22.36 -9.34 5.27
C GLN A 138 23.11 -9.79 6.53
N LEU A 139 24.39 -9.41 6.59
CA LEU A 139 25.34 -9.90 7.58
C LEU A 139 25.77 -8.77 8.53
N TYR A 140 25.76 -9.05 9.83
CA TYR A 140 26.14 -8.12 10.88
C TYR A 140 27.34 -8.67 11.67
N PRO A 141 28.51 -8.02 11.60
CA PRO A 141 29.70 -8.45 12.33
C PRO A 141 29.72 -7.92 13.77
N PHE A 142 28.57 -7.92 14.45
CA PHE A 142 28.42 -7.39 15.81
C PHE A 142 27.71 -8.41 16.70
N GLU A 143 28.20 -8.55 17.93
CA GLU A 143 27.62 -9.46 18.92
C GLU A 143 26.15 -9.12 19.20
N GLY A 144 25.31 -10.15 19.28
CA GLY A 144 23.88 -10.02 19.56
C GLY A 144 22.99 -9.69 18.35
N LEU A 145 23.55 -9.40 17.18
CA LEU A 145 22.78 -9.22 15.94
C LEU A 145 22.59 -10.55 15.18
N GLN A 146 21.47 -10.67 14.47
CA GLN A 146 21.12 -11.85 13.68
C GLN A 146 21.35 -11.58 12.20
N ASN A 147 21.95 -12.55 11.52
CA ASN A 147 22.16 -12.53 10.08
C ASN A 147 20.91 -13.05 9.35
N TYR A 148 20.84 -12.73 8.07
CA TYR A 148 19.80 -13.20 7.16
C TYR A 148 20.43 -13.67 5.84
N THR A 149 19.89 -14.75 5.27
CA THR A 149 20.09 -15.12 3.86
C THR A 149 18.73 -15.40 3.23
N SER A 150 18.54 -14.97 1.98
CA SER A 150 17.26 -15.11 1.30
C SER A 150 16.97 -16.54 0.84
N GLY A 151 15.72 -16.78 0.44
CA GLY A 151 15.45 -17.86 -0.52
C GLY A 151 16.11 -17.58 -1.88
N ILE A 152 15.98 -18.50 -2.83
CA ILE A 152 16.47 -18.30 -4.20
C ILE A 152 15.51 -17.35 -4.92
N ILE A 153 16.01 -16.21 -5.36
CA ILE A 153 15.25 -15.19 -6.08
C ILE A 153 15.44 -15.42 -7.57
N HIS A 154 14.33 -15.54 -8.29
CA HIS A 154 14.30 -15.79 -9.72
C HIS A 154 13.83 -14.55 -10.48
N HIS A 155 14.45 -14.28 -11.63
CA HIS A 155 14.02 -13.23 -12.55
C HIS A 155 14.03 -13.76 -13.99
N VAL A 156 12.86 -13.78 -14.63
CA VAL A 156 12.68 -14.20 -16.03
C VAL A 156 12.04 -13.06 -16.82
N LYS A 157 12.65 -12.69 -17.94
CA LYS A 157 12.10 -11.69 -18.85
C LYS A 157 11.34 -12.39 -19.98
N LEU A 158 10.08 -12.03 -20.15
CA LEU A 158 9.28 -12.45 -21.31
C LEU A 158 9.47 -11.43 -22.44
N GLU A 159 9.49 -11.93 -23.67
CA GLU A 159 9.62 -11.15 -24.90
C GLU A 159 8.30 -11.04 -25.66
#